data_AF-A0A520KL12-F1
#
_entry.id   AF-A0A520KL12-F1
#
_cell.length_a   1.000
_cell.length_b   1.000
_cell.length_c   1.000
_cell.angle_alpha   90.00
_cell.angle_beta   90.00
_cell.angle_gamma   90.00
#
_symmetry.space_group_name_H-M   'P 1'
#
loop_
_entity.id
_entity.type
_entity.pdbx_description
1 polymer ?
#
loop_
_entity_poly.entity_id
_entity_poly.type
_entity_poly.pdbx_seq_one_letter_code
_entity_poly.pdbx_strand_id
1 'polypeptide(L)'
;MQRILQDREWKDGSSVDINLEVVRVSTEENPFLDKSALKRLKRRYQGAENEGMALHGEFGDVEGRVYPDFSRERHVKPREELIDEMDENTKWFYGYDAGWSDERVVLKFCEGVDGSLFIVDEFYESESFVSEVIEWLDEQPRGRLVSEHVPEHIERFKRSTVHSVVRANKSLDPGIDAVRERVHKDGLFVAKECDNTVREFLGYEKCDVGGSNVSDHAMDCVRYVVMEVDGGSDFFVDFI
;
A
#
# COMPACT_ATOMS: atom_id res chain seq x y z
N MET A 1 -12.54 6.77 -19.26
CA MET A 1 -11.39 7.22 -20.07
C MET A 1 -11.06 6.22 -21.18
N GLN A 2 -11.07 4.92 -20.88
CA GLN A 2 -10.88 3.81 -21.84
C GLN A 2 -11.81 3.87 -23.07
N ARG A 3 -13.12 4.11 -22.88
CA ARG A 3 -14.07 4.34 -24.00
C ARG A 3 -13.76 5.57 -24.86
N ILE A 4 -13.25 6.65 -24.28
CA ILE A 4 -13.01 7.91 -25.02
C ILE A 4 -11.81 7.74 -25.96
N LEU A 5 -10.79 7.00 -25.54
CA LEU A 5 -9.59 6.74 -26.33
C LEU A 5 -9.81 5.67 -27.43
N GLN A 6 -10.68 4.68 -27.19
CA GLN A 6 -10.98 3.63 -28.17
C GLN A 6 -12.12 4.02 -29.13
N ASP A 7 -13.20 4.62 -28.61
CA ASP A 7 -14.42 4.87 -29.39
C ASP A 7 -14.47 6.30 -29.99
N ARG A 8 -13.53 7.20 -29.62
CA ARG A 8 -13.49 8.62 -30.05
C ARG A 8 -14.80 9.40 -29.80
N GLU A 9 -15.57 8.96 -28.83
CA GLU A 9 -16.84 9.59 -28.42
C GLU A 9 -16.77 10.05 -26.97
N TRP A 10 -17.23 11.27 -26.72
CA TRP A 10 -17.54 11.72 -25.38
C TRP A 10 -18.74 10.94 -24.82
N LYS A 11 -18.92 10.92 -23.50
CA LYS A 11 -20.05 10.21 -22.85
C LYS A 11 -21.43 10.72 -23.29
N ASP A 12 -21.51 11.90 -23.90
CA ASP A 12 -22.73 12.51 -24.44
C ASP A 12 -22.95 12.22 -25.94
N GLY A 13 -22.11 11.39 -26.56
CA GLY A 13 -22.19 11.02 -27.98
C GLY A 13 -21.64 12.09 -28.94
N SER A 14 -21.03 13.16 -28.43
CA SER A 14 -20.32 14.12 -29.29
C SER A 14 -18.96 13.57 -29.71
N SER A 15 -18.60 13.79 -30.99
CA SER A 15 -17.32 13.37 -31.54
C SER A 15 -16.17 14.19 -30.96
N VAL A 16 -15.12 13.52 -30.50
CA VAL A 16 -13.93 14.19 -29.96
C VAL A 16 -13.02 14.62 -31.12
N ASP A 17 -12.99 15.91 -31.45
CA ASP A 17 -12.09 16.47 -32.47
C ASP A 17 -10.72 16.80 -31.86
N ILE A 18 -9.98 15.76 -31.49
CA ILE A 18 -8.58 15.86 -31.03
C ILE A 18 -7.65 15.16 -32.01
N ASN A 19 -6.64 15.89 -32.50
CA ASN A 19 -5.50 15.31 -33.18
C ASN A 19 -4.56 14.67 -32.15
N LEU A 20 -4.95 13.51 -31.64
CA LEU A 20 -4.16 12.72 -30.70
C LEU A 20 -3.56 11.50 -31.43
N GLU A 21 -2.25 11.36 -31.37
CA GLU A 21 -1.55 10.15 -31.81
C GLU A 21 -1.23 9.30 -30.58
N VAL A 22 -1.81 8.10 -30.50
CA VAL A 22 -1.52 7.15 -29.42
C VAL A 22 -0.46 6.18 -29.92
N VAL A 23 0.72 6.25 -29.32
CA VAL A 23 1.80 5.28 -29.56
C VAL A 23 1.85 4.32 -28.39
N ARG A 24 1.49 3.06 -28.64
CA ARG A 24 1.66 1.96 -27.67
C ARG A 24 3.04 1.35 -27.89
N VAL A 25 3.80 1.20 -26.82
CA VAL A 25 5.17 0.66 -26.86
C VAL A 25 5.24 -0.56 -25.96
N SER A 26 5.73 -1.67 -26.51
CA SER A 26 5.97 -2.90 -25.76
C SER A 26 7.35 -2.92 -25.12
N THR A 27 7.47 -3.51 -23.94
CA THR A 27 8.77 -3.79 -23.29
C THR A 27 9.63 -4.72 -24.17
N GLU A 28 9.00 -5.55 -25.00
CA GLU A 28 9.70 -6.44 -25.93
C GLU A 28 10.37 -5.69 -27.09
N GLU A 29 9.87 -4.49 -27.40
CA GLU A 29 10.35 -3.65 -28.50
C GLU A 29 11.38 -2.61 -28.02
N ASN A 30 11.71 -2.59 -26.72
CA ASN A 30 12.65 -1.64 -26.14
C ASN A 30 14.09 -1.93 -26.62
N PRO A 31 14.70 -1.07 -27.47
CA PRO A 31 16.03 -1.31 -28.02
C PRO A 31 17.15 -1.17 -26.98
N PHE A 32 16.86 -0.59 -25.81
CA PHE A 32 17.81 -0.41 -24.71
C PHE A 32 17.80 -1.56 -23.71
N LEU A 33 16.87 -2.53 -23.86
CA LEU A 33 16.76 -3.66 -22.97
C LEU A 33 17.58 -4.84 -23.50
N ASP A 34 18.54 -5.31 -22.72
CA ASP A 34 19.34 -6.47 -23.12
C ASP A 34 18.50 -7.77 -23.08
N LYS A 35 18.91 -8.77 -23.88
CA LYS A 35 18.18 -10.04 -24.02
C LYS A 35 18.05 -10.81 -22.70
N SER A 36 18.99 -10.65 -21.77
CA SER A 36 18.95 -11.31 -20.46
C SER A 36 17.96 -10.63 -19.51
N ALA A 37 17.91 -9.29 -19.53
CA ALA A 37 16.90 -8.51 -18.81
C ALA A 37 15.49 -8.78 -19.34
N LEU A 38 15.31 -8.82 -20.67
CA LEU A 38 14.05 -9.19 -21.29
C LEU A 38 13.63 -10.62 -20.91
N LYS A 39 14.55 -11.58 -20.90
CA LYS A 39 14.25 -12.96 -20.50
C LYS A 39 13.87 -13.07 -19.02
N ARG A 40 14.45 -12.24 -18.15
CA ARG A 40 14.05 -12.13 -16.74
C ARG A 40 12.64 -11.57 -16.60
N LEU A 41 12.32 -10.50 -17.33
CA LEU A 41 10.99 -9.89 -17.32
C LEU A 41 9.93 -10.85 -17.87
N LYS A 42 10.20 -11.50 -19.02
CA LYS A 42 9.32 -12.54 -19.57
C LYS A 42 9.11 -13.67 -18.57
N ARG A 43 10.17 -14.21 -17.93
CA ARG A 43 10.01 -15.26 -16.92
C ARG A 43 9.11 -14.84 -15.75
N ARG A 44 9.15 -13.55 -15.37
CA ARG A 44 8.41 -13.02 -14.23
C ARG A 44 6.93 -12.78 -14.54
N TYR A 45 6.61 -12.35 -15.76
CA TYR A 45 5.28 -11.85 -16.10
C TYR A 45 4.55 -12.68 -17.17
N GLN A 46 5.25 -13.56 -17.90
CA GLN A 46 4.61 -14.40 -18.92
C GLN A 46 3.68 -15.42 -18.26
N GLY A 47 2.41 -15.40 -18.66
CA GLY A 47 1.33 -16.18 -18.05
C GLY A 47 0.74 -15.59 -16.78
N ALA A 48 1.20 -14.42 -16.32
CA ALA A 48 0.59 -13.68 -15.21
C ALA A 48 -0.61 -12.85 -15.71
N GLU A 49 -1.58 -12.58 -14.85
CA GLU A 49 -2.78 -11.80 -15.21
C GLU A 49 -2.43 -10.36 -15.67
N ASN A 50 -1.31 -9.82 -15.18
CA ASN A 50 -0.79 -8.51 -15.57
C ASN A 50 0.24 -8.54 -16.73
N GLU A 51 0.40 -9.67 -17.45
CA GLU A 51 1.32 -9.81 -18.59
C GLU A 51 1.13 -8.68 -19.61
N GLY A 52 -0.13 -8.40 -19.95
CA GLY A 52 -0.51 -7.34 -20.89
C GLY A 52 0.10 -6.00 -20.52
N MET A 53 0.02 -5.62 -19.24
CA MET A 53 0.56 -4.36 -18.74
C MET A 53 2.09 -4.37 -18.70
N ALA A 54 2.66 -5.44 -18.12
CA ALA A 54 4.08 -5.51 -17.81
C ALA A 54 4.96 -5.72 -19.05
N LEU A 55 4.47 -6.49 -20.04
CA LEU A 55 5.22 -6.82 -21.25
C LEU A 55 4.74 -6.05 -22.47
N HIS A 56 3.44 -5.88 -22.64
CA HIS A 56 2.86 -5.49 -23.93
C HIS A 56 2.35 -4.04 -23.97
N GLY A 57 2.48 -3.28 -22.88
CA GLY A 57 1.98 -1.91 -22.80
C GLY A 57 0.45 -1.84 -22.89
N GLU A 58 -0.25 -2.88 -22.43
CA GLU A 58 -1.70 -2.88 -22.33
C GLU A 58 -2.13 -2.06 -21.13
N PHE A 59 -3.21 -1.31 -21.30
CA PHE A 59 -3.95 -0.81 -20.16
C PHE A 59 -4.81 -1.98 -19.68
N GLY A 60 -4.29 -2.71 -18.69
CA GLY A 60 -5.04 -3.78 -18.03
C GLY A 60 -6.28 -3.20 -17.38
N ASP A 61 -7.37 -3.95 -17.42
CA ASP A 61 -8.60 -3.54 -16.78
C ASP A 61 -8.35 -3.35 -15.27
N VAL A 62 -8.83 -2.22 -14.77
CA VAL A 62 -8.94 -1.93 -13.34
C VAL A 62 -9.89 -2.93 -12.63
N GLU A 63 -10.60 -3.76 -13.42
CA GLU A 63 -11.51 -4.83 -13.01
C GLU A 63 -10.77 -6.04 -12.42
N GLY A 64 -10.05 -5.85 -11.32
CA GLY A 64 -9.35 -6.95 -10.67
C GLY A 64 -8.66 -6.56 -9.37
N ARG A 65 -8.26 -5.29 -9.22
CA ARG A 65 -7.53 -4.84 -8.03
C ARG A 65 -8.41 -4.75 -6.79
N VAL A 66 -7.81 -5.00 -5.64
CA VAL A 66 -8.44 -4.75 -4.34
C VAL A 66 -8.62 -3.25 -4.13
N TYR A 67 -7.61 -2.44 -4.48
CA TYR A 67 -7.61 -0.97 -4.34
C TYR A 67 -7.55 -0.26 -5.70
N PRO A 68 -8.63 -0.28 -6.50
CA PRO A 68 -8.63 0.25 -7.87
C PRO A 68 -8.41 1.77 -7.96
N ASP A 69 -8.76 2.53 -6.92
CA ASP A 69 -8.59 3.98 -6.89
C ASP A 69 -7.15 4.39 -6.52
N PHE A 70 -6.36 3.48 -5.94
CA PHE A 70 -4.98 3.78 -5.61
C PHE A 70 -4.16 3.98 -6.89
N SER A 71 -3.42 5.08 -6.93
CA SER A 71 -2.61 5.48 -8.09
C SER A 71 -1.41 6.27 -7.64
N ARG A 72 -0.27 6.05 -8.30
CA ARG A 72 1.00 6.74 -8.00
C ARG A 72 0.87 8.26 -8.09
N GLU A 73 0.15 8.75 -9.09
CA GLU A 73 -0.02 10.19 -9.32
C GLU A 73 -0.78 10.90 -8.20
N ARG A 74 -1.78 10.23 -7.60
CA ARG A 74 -2.61 10.84 -6.56
C ARG A 74 -2.11 10.56 -5.14
N HIS A 75 -1.66 9.33 -4.88
CA HIS A 75 -1.47 8.84 -3.51
C HIS A 75 0.01 8.66 -3.14
N VAL A 76 0.94 8.81 -4.08
CA VAL A 76 2.37 8.66 -3.79
C VAL A 76 3.05 10.01 -3.85
N LYS A 77 3.61 10.44 -2.72
CA LYS A 77 4.26 11.75 -2.58
C LYS A 77 5.68 11.60 -2.00
N PRO A 78 6.58 12.55 -2.23
CA PRO A 78 7.84 12.61 -1.50
C PRO A 78 7.60 12.63 0.02
N ARG A 79 8.42 11.90 0.78
CA ARG A 79 8.30 11.85 2.26
C ARG A 79 8.28 13.25 2.89
N GLU A 80 9.09 14.16 2.38
CA GLU A 80 9.21 15.54 2.87
C GLU A 80 7.86 16.28 2.77
N GLU A 81 7.13 16.12 1.66
CA GLU A 81 5.79 16.74 1.50
C GLU A 81 4.78 16.17 2.49
N LEU A 82 4.87 14.88 2.84
CA LEU A 82 3.99 14.27 3.84
C LEU A 82 4.33 14.74 5.26
N ILE A 83 5.62 14.99 5.53
CA ILE A 83 6.09 15.52 6.82
C ILE A 83 5.69 16.98 7.00
N ASP A 84 5.64 17.77 5.94
CA ASP A 84 5.22 19.18 6.00
C ASP A 84 3.74 19.35 6.40
N GLU A 85 2.92 18.31 6.20
CA GLU A 85 1.50 18.26 6.59
C GLU A 85 1.28 17.79 8.04
N MET A 86 2.36 17.66 8.82
CA MET A 86 2.34 17.25 10.23
C MET A 86 2.47 18.45 11.18
N ASP A 87 1.97 18.31 12.40
CA ASP A 87 2.19 19.25 13.50
C ASP A 87 2.85 18.60 14.74
N GLU A 88 3.04 19.39 15.80
CA GLU A 88 3.63 18.94 17.07
C GLU A 88 2.79 17.88 17.81
N ASN A 89 1.50 17.75 17.50
CA ASN A 89 0.55 16.81 18.10
C ASN A 89 0.32 15.56 17.24
N THR A 90 1.05 15.44 16.13
CA THR A 90 0.96 14.32 15.20
C THR A 90 1.07 12.97 15.92
N LYS A 91 0.07 12.13 15.69
CA LYS A 91 0.05 10.77 16.22
C LYS A 91 0.80 9.83 15.29
N TRP A 92 1.60 8.96 15.90
CA TRP A 92 2.36 7.93 15.21
C TRP A 92 1.71 6.56 15.39
N PHE A 93 1.60 5.82 14.30
CA PHE A 93 1.12 4.44 14.29
C PHE A 93 2.13 3.55 13.58
N TYR A 94 2.18 2.29 13.98
CA TYR A 94 3.06 1.28 13.42
C TYR A 94 2.22 0.04 13.14
N GLY A 95 2.16 -0.40 11.89
CA GLY A 95 1.52 -1.67 11.51
C GLY A 95 2.56 -2.77 11.47
N TYR A 96 2.31 -3.90 12.11
CA TYR A 96 3.24 -5.03 12.15
C TYR A 96 2.56 -6.33 11.71
N ASP A 97 3.13 -6.97 10.68
CA ASP A 97 2.75 -8.29 10.19
C ASP A 97 3.93 -9.27 10.28
N ALA A 98 3.67 -10.45 10.84
CA ALA A 98 4.69 -11.45 11.08
C ALA A 98 4.58 -12.59 10.07
N GLY A 99 5.24 -12.47 8.92
CA GLY A 99 5.48 -13.60 8.04
C GLY A 99 6.14 -14.76 8.81
N TRP A 100 5.49 -15.94 8.83
CA TRP A 100 6.01 -17.14 9.51
C TRP A 100 7.04 -17.88 8.66
N SER A 101 6.99 -17.71 7.34
CA SER A 101 7.94 -18.24 6.35
C SER A 101 8.49 -17.17 5.40
N ASP A 102 8.00 -15.93 5.53
CA ASP A 102 8.12 -14.83 4.57
C ASP A 102 8.67 -13.56 5.24
N GLU A 103 8.63 -12.45 4.50
CA GLU A 103 9.07 -11.13 4.94
C GLU A 103 8.37 -10.63 6.20
N ARG A 104 9.15 -9.98 7.07
CA ARG A 104 8.62 -9.27 8.23
C ARG A 104 8.43 -7.81 7.84
N VAL A 105 7.22 -7.32 8.03
CA VAL A 105 6.85 -5.97 7.60
C VAL A 105 6.46 -5.11 8.79
N VAL A 106 7.05 -3.93 8.86
CA VAL A 106 6.59 -2.84 9.73
C VAL A 106 6.39 -1.59 8.90
N LEU A 107 5.18 -1.05 8.91
CA LEU A 107 4.89 0.23 8.26
C LEU A 107 4.77 1.33 9.32
N LYS A 108 5.44 2.46 9.09
CA LYS A 108 5.34 3.66 9.93
C LYS A 108 4.34 4.62 9.32
N PHE A 109 3.36 5.00 10.13
CA PHE A 109 2.31 5.93 9.77
C PHE A 109 2.33 7.17 10.67
N CYS A 110 1.93 8.30 10.11
CA CYS A 110 1.55 9.48 10.85
C CYS A 110 0.19 10.03 10.38
N GLU A 111 -0.49 10.73 11.28
CA GLU A 111 -1.72 11.47 10.98
C GLU A 111 -1.37 12.91 10.58
N GLY A 112 -1.84 13.36 9.42
CA GLY A 112 -1.77 14.76 9.00
C GLY A 112 -2.76 15.63 9.76
N VAL A 113 -2.57 16.96 9.69
CA VAL A 113 -3.44 17.94 10.38
C VAL A 113 -4.90 17.86 9.92
N ASP A 114 -5.13 17.41 8.69
CA ASP A 114 -6.46 17.22 8.08
C ASP A 114 -7.12 15.86 8.42
N GLY A 115 -6.44 14.99 9.17
CA GLY A 115 -6.87 13.62 9.46
C GLY A 115 -6.50 12.60 8.38
N SER A 116 -5.77 13.01 7.34
CA SER A 116 -5.19 12.09 6.37
C SER A 116 -4.14 11.21 7.03
N LEU A 117 -4.02 9.97 6.56
CA LEU A 117 -3.03 9.03 7.07
C LEU A 117 -1.87 8.93 6.07
N PHE A 118 -0.64 9.06 6.54
CA PHE A 118 0.55 9.01 5.69
C PHE A 118 1.43 7.83 6.08
N ILE A 119 1.76 6.98 5.13
CA ILE A 119 2.80 5.94 5.28
C ILE A 119 4.13 6.60 4.94
N VAL A 120 4.99 6.81 5.92
CA VAL A 120 6.22 7.61 5.72
C VAL A 120 7.49 6.78 5.71
N ASP A 121 7.45 5.56 6.25
CA ASP A 121 8.61 4.65 6.23
C ASP A 121 8.15 3.19 6.27
N GLU A 122 9.01 2.29 5.80
CA GLU A 122 8.77 0.85 5.83
C GLU A 122 10.03 0.09 6.25
N PHE A 123 9.87 -0.86 7.16
CA PHE A 123 10.78 -1.97 7.37
C PHE A 123 10.21 -3.18 6.63
N TYR A 124 10.91 -3.68 5.63
CA TYR A 124 10.42 -4.76 4.78
C TYR A 124 11.59 -5.71 4.47
N GLU A 125 11.80 -6.70 5.34
CA GLU A 125 12.98 -7.58 5.29
C GLU A 125 12.63 -9.06 5.42
N SER A 126 13.12 -9.87 4.48
CA SER A 126 13.07 -11.34 4.53
C SER A 126 14.03 -11.88 5.59
N GLU A 127 13.73 -13.04 6.19
CA GLU A 127 14.61 -13.73 7.15
C GLU A 127 15.03 -12.91 8.40
N SER A 128 14.25 -11.90 8.76
CA SER A 128 14.58 -11.00 9.88
C SER A 128 14.01 -11.44 11.23
N PHE A 129 14.75 -11.12 12.30
CA PHE A 129 14.38 -11.40 13.68
C PHE A 129 13.52 -10.27 14.28
N VAL A 130 12.70 -10.63 15.27
CA VAL A 130 11.92 -9.65 16.04
C VAL A 130 12.81 -8.61 16.75
N SER A 131 14.05 -8.96 17.08
CA SER A 131 15.03 -8.01 17.66
C SER A 131 15.38 -6.87 16.72
N GLU A 132 15.54 -7.15 15.42
CA GLU A 132 15.87 -6.11 14.43
C GLU A 132 14.70 -5.15 14.25
N VAL A 133 13.47 -5.66 14.32
CA VAL A 133 12.27 -4.80 14.35
C VAL A 133 12.22 -3.94 15.60
N ILE A 134 12.60 -4.47 16.77
CA ILE A 134 12.67 -3.69 18.01
C ILE A 134 13.72 -2.58 17.88
N GLU A 135 14.90 -2.89 17.36
CA GLU A 135 15.96 -1.90 17.12
C GLU A 135 15.48 -0.80 16.17
N TRP A 136 14.82 -1.17 15.07
CA TRP A 136 14.26 -0.20 14.15
C TRP A 136 13.18 0.67 14.80
N LEU A 137 12.28 0.08 15.60
CA LEU A 137 11.22 0.79 16.33
C LEU A 137 11.77 1.74 17.40
N ASP A 138 12.86 1.38 18.08
CA ASP A 138 13.48 2.21 19.12
C ASP A 138 14.07 3.53 18.58
N GLU A 139 14.38 3.58 17.27
CA GLU A 139 14.78 4.81 16.58
C GLU A 139 13.58 5.69 16.18
N GLN A 140 12.34 5.20 16.34
CA GLN A 140 11.13 5.88 15.89
C GLN A 140 10.43 6.68 17.01
N PRO A 141 9.68 7.73 16.67
CA PRO A 141 8.89 8.46 17.65
C PRO A 141 7.84 7.59 18.34
N ARG A 142 7.57 7.86 19.62
CA ARG A 142 6.59 7.10 20.40
C ARG A 142 5.22 7.12 19.70
N GLY A 143 4.61 5.94 19.60
CA GLY A 143 3.33 5.76 18.91
C GLY A 143 2.63 4.47 19.31
N ARG A 144 1.58 4.13 18.57
CA ARG A 144 0.78 2.92 18.76
C ARG A 144 1.19 1.84 17.77
N LEU A 145 1.64 0.68 18.26
CA LEU A 145 2.02 -0.48 17.47
C LEU A 145 0.83 -1.45 17.38
N VAL A 146 0.25 -1.56 16.19
CA VAL A 146 -0.83 -2.48 15.86
C VAL A 146 -0.23 -3.77 15.35
N SER A 147 -0.20 -4.77 16.22
CA SER A 147 0.49 -6.03 15.98
C SER A 147 -0.49 -7.14 15.62
N GLU A 148 -0.08 -7.96 14.66
CA GLU A 148 -0.69 -9.25 14.40
C GLU A 148 -0.80 -10.13 15.67
N HIS A 149 -1.65 -11.17 15.64
CA HIS A 149 -1.97 -11.99 16.82
C HIS A 149 -0.89 -13.05 17.10
N VAL A 150 0.38 -12.63 17.21
CA VAL A 150 1.49 -13.48 17.66
C VAL A 150 1.81 -13.14 19.13
N PRO A 151 1.35 -13.96 20.11
CA PRO A 151 1.46 -13.61 21.52
C PRO A 151 2.89 -13.35 22.00
N GLU A 152 3.85 -14.14 21.51
CA GLU A 152 5.27 -13.98 21.85
C GLU A 152 5.82 -12.63 21.38
N HIS A 153 5.49 -12.20 20.16
CA HIS A 153 5.96 -10.94 19.60
C HIS A 153 5.33 -9.77 20.36
N ILE A 154 4.02 -9.83 20.64
CA ILE A 154 3.32 -8.82 21.43
C ILE A 154 3.97 -8.65 22.80
N GLU A 155 4.28 -9.75 23.49
CA GLU A 155 4.92 -9.68 24.81
C GLU A 155 6.33 -9.07 24.72
N ARG A 156 7.11 -9.43 23.69
CA ARG A 156 8.42 -8.83 23.43
C ARG A 156 8.31 -7.33 23.18
N PHE A 157 7.43 -6.88 22.28
CA PHE A 157 7.25 -5.46 21.99
C PHE A 157 6.82 -4.67 23.23
N LYS A 158 5.90 -5.21 24.04
CA LYS A 158 5.46 -4.58 25.29
C LYS A 158 6.58 -4.42 26.33
N ARG A 159 7.54 -5.34 26.35
CA ARG A 159 8.66 -5.32 27.30
C ARG A 159 9.83 -4.48 26.82
N SER A 160 10.03 -4.42 25.50
CA SER A 160 11.27 -3.91 24.92
C SER A 160 11.12 -2.55 24.23
N THR A 161 9.91 -2.11 23.89
CA THR A 161 9.71 -0.85 23.17
C THR A 161 8.92 0.17 23.99
N VAL A 162 9.02 1.45 23.61
CA VAL A 162 8.23 2.54 24.21
C VAL A 162 6.81 2.64 23.64
N HIS A 163 6.46 1.86 22.62
CA HIS A 163 5.19 1.96 21.91
C HIS A 163 4.02 1.33 22.67
N SER A 164 2.82 1.85 22.46
CA SER A 164 1.59 1.23 22.95
C SER A 164 1.21 0.08 22.03
N VAL A 165 1.40 -1.16 22.48
CA VAL A 165 1.14 -2.36 21.65
C VAL A 165 -0.31 -2.81 21.79
N VAL A 166 -1.05 -2.78 20.68
CA VAL A 166 -2.44 -3.22 20.55
C VAL A 166 -2.54 -4.40 19.59
N ARG A 167 -3.59 -5.21 19.73
CA ARG A 167 -3.85 -6.34 18.82
C ARG A 167 -4.66 -5.84 17.64
N ALA A 168 -4.22 -6.18 16.43
CA ALA A 168 -4.93 -5.83 15.21
C ALA A 168 -6.34 -6.42 15.14
N ASN A 169 -7.28 -5.70 14.54
CA ASN A 169 -8.52 -6.32 14.06
C ASN A 169 -8.26 -6.98 12.70
N LYS A 170 -8.43 -8.30 12.62
CA LYS A 170 -8.16 -9.11 11.41
C LYS A 170 -9.36 -9.25 10.47
N SER A 171 -10.44 -8.50 10.66
CA SER A 171 -11.58 -8.52 9.77
C SER A 171 -11.20 -8.03 8.36
N LEU A 172 -11.16 -8.96 7.39
CA LEU A 172 -10.76 -8.72 6.01
C LEU A 172 -11.67 -7.72 5.30
N ASP A 173 -12.95 -8.07 5.09
CA ASP A 173 -13.86 -7.25 4.28
C ASP A 173 -14.03 -5.83 4.85
N PRO A 174 -14.34 -5.63 6.15
CA PRO A 174 -14.47 -4.29 6.72
C PRO A 174 -13.17 -3.48 6.64
N GLY A 175 -12.03 -4.14 6.79
CA GLY A 175 -10.74 -3.47 6.72
C GLY A 175 -10.36 -3.09 5.29
N ILE A 176 -10.64 -3.94 4.30
CA ILE A 176 -10.46 -3.60 2.88
C ILE A 176 -11.33 -2.41 2.51
N ASP A 177 -12.60 -2.40 2.94
CA ASP A 177 -13.52 -1.31 2.63
C ASP A 177 -13.11 0.01 3.32
N ALA A 178 -12.62 -0.02 4.56
CA ALA A 178 -12.09 1.16 5.24
C ALA A 178 -10.88 1.75 4.50
N VAL A 179 -9.94 0.91 4.05
CA VAL A 179 -8.79 1.36 3.26
C VAL A 179 -9.25 1.94 1.93
N ARG A 180 -10.20 1.29 1.24
CA ARG A 180 -10.78 1.81 -0.02
C ARG A 180 -11.40 3.18 0.19
N GLU A 181 -12.15 3.38 1.27
CA GLU A 181 -12.79 4.65 1.56
C GLU A 181 -11.77 5.76 1.76
N ARG A 182 -10.69 5.51 2.53
CA ARG A 182 -9.60 6.47 2.70
C ARG A 182 -8.89 6.78 1.39
N VAL A 183 -8.57 5.77 0.58
CA VAL A 183 -7.95 5.98 -0.74
C VAL A 183 -8.88 6.80 -1.64
N HIS A 184 -10.17 6.44 -1.71
CA HIS A 184 -11.12 7.14 -2.57
C HIS A 184 -11.29 8.63 -2.22
N LYS A 185 -11.18 8.96 -0.93
CA LYS A 185 -11.32 10.33 -0.40
C LYS A 185 -10.00 11.11 -0.33
N ASP A 186 -8.92 10.59 -0.92
CA ASP A 186 -7.57 11.16 -0.80
C ASP A 186 -7.15 11.35 0.68
N GLY A 187 -7.48 10.37 1.54
CA GLY A 187 -7.18 10.36 2.99
C GLY A 187 -6.13 9.32 3.40
N LEU A 188 -5.46 8.70 2.43
CA LEU A 188 -4.32 7.80 2.64
C LEU A 188 -3.24 8.06 1.57
N PHE A 189 -2.03 8.40 2.00
CA PHE A 189 -0.89 8.64 1.11
C PHE A 189 0.32 7.80 1.51
N VAL A 190 1.21 7.56 0.56
CA VAL A 190 2.40 6.72 0.72
C VAL A 190 3.63 7.51 0.28
N ALA A 191 4.66 7.52 1.11
CA ALA A 191 5.95 8.07 0.76
C ALA A 191 6.54 7.31 -0.43
N LYS A 192 7.11 8.05 -1.38
CA LYS A 192 7.71 7.50 -2.60
C LYS A 192 8.80 6.46 -2.30
N GLU A 193 9.47 6.60 -1.17
CA GLU A 193 10.54 5.72 -0.67
C GLU A 193 10.00 4.35 -0.23
N CYS A 194 8.70 4.21 0.04
CA CYS A 194 8.06 2.95 0.43
C CYS A 194 7.74 2.10 -0.81
N ASP A 195 8.77 1.70 -1.56
CA ASP A 195 8.66 0.99 -2.83
C ASP A 195 7.94 -0.36 -2.71
N ASN A 196 8.09 -1.08 -1.58
CA ASN A 196 7.39 -2.35 -1.36
C ASN A 196 5.90 -2.12 -1.17
N THR A 197 5.53 -1.18 -0.30
CA THR A 197 4.13 -0.82 -0.05
C THR A 197 3.43 -0.34 -1.33
N VAL A 198 4.07 0.54 -2.11
CA VAL A 198 3.51 1.02 -3.39
C VAL A 198 3.34 -0.13 -4.39
N ARG A 199 4.28 -1.08 -4.43
CA ARG A 199 4.19 -2.26 -5.31
C ARG A 199 3.01 -3.14 -4.93
N GLU A 200 2.83 -3.42 -3.65
CA GLU A 200 1.70 -4.22 -3.16
C GLU A 200 0.36 -3.55 -3.46
N PHE A 201 0.19 -2.26 -3.16
CA PHE A 201 -1.04 -1.53 -3.48
C PHE A 201 -1.47 -1.64 -4.95
N LEU A 202 -0.48 -1.59 -5.86
CA LEU A 202 -0.73 -1.65 -7.31
C LEU A 202 -0.89 -3.08 -7.83
N GLY A 203 -0.37 -4.07 -7.10
CA GLY A 203 -0.33 -5.47 -7.49
C GLY A 203 -1.36 -6.36 -6.80
N TYR A 204 -2.04 -5.89 -5.74
CA TYR A 204 -2.97 -6.71 -4.97
C TYR A 204 -4.32 -6.87 -5.68
N GLU A 205 -4.64 -8.11 -6.06
CA GLU A 205 -5.82 -8.47 -6.84
C GLU A 205 -6.90 -9.16 -5.99
N LYS A 206 -8.16 -9.09 -6.40
CA LYS A 206 -9.29 -9.66 -5.64
C LYS A 206 -9.23 -11.18 -5.56
N CYS A 207 -8.62 -11.84 -6.54
CA CYS A 207 -8.37 -13.27 -6.54
C CYS A 207 -7.34 -13.69 -5.48
N ASP A 208 -6.50 -12.74 -5.04
CA ASP A 208 -5.49 -12.94 -4.01
C ASP A 208 -6.04 -12.85 -2.59
N VAL A 209 -7.22 -12.25 -2.40
CA VAL A 209 -7.81 -12.02 -1.07
C VAL A 209 -8.07 -13.35 -0.38
N GLY A 210 -7.39 -13.57 0.75
CA GLY A 210 -7.48 -14.81 1.52
C GLY A 210 -6.69 -15.99 0.91
N GLY A 211 -5.93 -15.75 -0.16
CA GLY A 211 -4.96 -16.69 -0.70
C GLY A 211 -3.71 -16.76 0.18
N SER A 212 -3.12 -17.95 0.32
CA SER A 212 -1.94 -18.18 1.17
C SER A 212 -0.59 -17.97 0.47
N ASN A 213 -0.59 -17.52 -0.79
CA ASN A 213 0.57 -17.50 -1.68
C ASN A 213 0.87 -16.10 -2.26
N VAL A 214 0.30 -15.06 -1.64
CA VAL A 214 0.38 -13.69 -2.15
C VAL A 214 1.10 -12.84 -1.13
N SER A 215 2.03 -12.02 -1.60
CA SER A 215 2.75 -11.07 -0.76
C SER A 215 1.84 -9.86 -0.53
N ASP A 216 1.03 -9.92 0.52
CA ASP A 216 0.09 -8.86 0.94
C ASP A 216 0.38 -8.34 2.36
N HIS A 217 1.61 -8.56 2.85
CA HIS A 217 2.05 -8.22 4.20
C HIS A 217 1.97 -6.71 4.51
N ALA A 218 2.33 -5.85 3.55
CA ALA A 218 2.15 -4.41 3.72
C ALA A 218 0.65 -4.04 3.69
N MET A 219 -0.15 -4.66 2.82
CA MET A 219 -1.61 -4.40 2.77
C MET A 219 -2.31 -4.82 4.07
N ASP A 220 -1.88 -5.92 4.68
CA ASP A 220 -2.34 -6.35 5.98
C ASP A 220 -1.97 -5.35 7.08
N CYS A 221 -0.73 -4.84 7.09
CA CYS A 221 -0.32 -3.77 8.00
C CYS A 221 -1.17 -2.50 7.84
N VAL A 222 -1.43 -2.07 6.60
CA VAL A 222 -2.30 -0.92 6.30
C VAL A 222 -3.69 -1.16 6.85
N ARG A 223 -4.27 -2.33 6.59
CA ARG A 223 -5.60 -2.69 7.08
C ARG A 223 -5.67 -2.62 8.60
N TYR A 224 -4.68 -3.18 9.29
CA TYR A 224 -4.63 -3.18 10.75
C TYR A 224 -4.60 -1.77 11.32
N VAL A 225 -3.76 -0.89 10.77
CA VAL A 225 -3.65 0.49 11.26
C VAL A 225 -4.88 1.31 10.91
N VAL A 226 -5.41 1.21 9.70
CA VAL A 226 -6.64 1.92 9.30
C VAL A 226 -7.81 1.52 10.20
N MET A 227 -7.97 0.23 10.48
CA MET A 227 -9.01 -0.26 11.40
C MET A 227 -8.83 0.26 12.84
N GLU A 228 -7.59 0.43 13.30
CA GLU A 228 -7.31 0.98 14.63
C GLU A 228 -7.57 2.48 14.70
N VAL A 229 -7.20 3.23 13.65
CA VAL A 229 -7.41 4.68 13.56
C VAL A 229 -8.91 4.98 13.44
N ASP A 230 -9.61 4.29 12.54
CA ASP A 230 -11.04 4.54 12.24
C ASP A 230 -11.97 3.87 13.27
N GLY A 231 -11.57 2.74 13.86
CA GLY A 231 -12.29 2.13 14.98
C GLY A 231 -12.06 2.88 16.30
N GLY A 232 -10.95 3.61 16.42
CA GLY A 232 -10.61 4.40 17.60
C GLY A 232 -11.40 5.70 17.73
N SER A 233 -11.99 6.22 16.64
CA SER A 233 -12.80 7.44 16.67
C SER A 233 -14.13 7.28 17.42
N ASP A 234 -14.66 6.06 17.56
CA ASP A 234 -15.85 5.78 18.37
C ASP A 234 -15.56 5.72 19.89
N PHE A 235 -14.29 5.69 20.30
CA PHE A 235 -13.88 5.64 21.72
C PHE A 235 -13.36 6.97 22.28
N PHE A 236 -13.33 8.04 21.48
CA PHE A 236 -12.92 9.39 21.90
C PHE A 236 -14.10 10.39 21.99
N VAL A 237 -15.33 9.87 22.11
CA VAL A 237 -16.50 10.65 22.54
C VAL A 237 -16.86 10.19 23.96
N ASP A 238 -16.21 10.78 24.97
CA ASP A 238 -16.67 10.91 26.37
C ASP A 238 -15.49 11.14 27.34
N PHE A 239 -14.67 12.16 27.09
CA PHE A 239 -13.89 12.79 28.17
C PHE A 239 -13.64 14.28 27.91
N ILE A 240 -14.73 15.05 27.84
CA ILE A 240 -14.77 16.47 28.23
C ILE A 240 -16.08 16.70 28.98
#